data_AF-A0A556PPD2-F1
#
_entry.id   AF-A0A556PPD2-F1
#
_cell.length_a   1.000
_cell.length_b   1.000
_cell.length_c   1.000
_cell.angle_alpha   90.00
_cell.angle_beta   90.00
_cell.angle_gamma   90.00
#
_symmetry.space_group_name_H-M   'P 1'
#
loop_
_entity.id
_entity.type
_entity.pdbx_description
1 polymer ?
#
loop_
_entity_poly.entity_id
_entity_poly.type
_entity_poly.pdbx_seq_one_letter_code
_entity_poly.pdbx_strand_id
1 'polypeptide(L)'
;MNLIENEMEDNDFNCDQIILERMISLYLQHAYRAITKEQAVNEMARIKADYDQMIDQEVQELSDNVESMVAYLKAMKNAFAKTGTEDGKVKFDCPLCEGEAVALKHKGGFYTKCHGCGYTAMS
;
A
#
# COMPACT_ATOMS: atom_id res chain seq x y z
N MET A 1 17.87 -12.47 28.84
CA MET A 1 17.22 -13.25 27.75
C MET A 1 16.16 -14.12 28.41
N ASN A 2 14.91 -13.65 28.45
CA ASN A 2 13.78 -14.39 29.01
C ASN A 2 12.57 -14.14 28.09
N LEU A 3 12.37 -15.13 27.22
CA LEU A 3 11.17 -15.72 26.59
C LEU A 3 9.74 -15.16 26.80
N ILE A 4 9.52 -13.97 27.34
CA ILE A 4 8.16 -13.43 27.58
C ILE A 4 7.75 -12.40 26.53
N GLU A 5 8.72 -11.77 25.84
CA GLU A 5 8.42 -10.69 24.88
C GLU A 5 8.04 -11.18 23.47
N ASN A 6 8.08 -12.50 23.20
CA ASN A 6 7.77 -13.08 21.89
C ASN A 6 6.35 -13.70 21.78
N GLU A 7 5.52 -13.68 22.82
CA GLU A 7 4.19 -14.32 22.79
C GLU A 7 3.01 -13.32 22.72
N MET A 8 3.30 -12.02 22.55
CA MET A 8 2.27 -10.97 22.47
C MET A 8 1.95 -10.51 21.04
N GLU A 9 2.76 -10.83 20.03
CA GLU A 9 2.47 -10.44 18.63
C GLU A 9 1.58 -11.44 17.88
N ASP A 10 1.41 -12.68 18.38
CA ASP A 10 0.58 -13.72 17.73
C ASP A 10 -0.87 -13.80 18.27
N ASN A 11 -1.22 -13.05 19.33
CA ASN A 11 -2.55 -13.13 19.95
C ASN A 11 -3.58 -12.13 19.40
N ASP A 12 -3.14 -11.02 18.80
CA ASP A 12 -4.07 -10.02 18.23
C ASP A 12 -4.61 -10.45 16.86
N PHE A 13 -3.81 -11.16 16.05
CA PHE A 13 -4.26 -11.69 14.76
C PHE A 13 -5.35 -12.77 14.90
N ASN A 14 -5.36 -13.49 16.03
CA ASN A 14 -6.34 -14.53 16.31
C ASN A 14 -7.66 -13.96 16.86
N CYS A 15 -7.61 -12.79 17.53
CA CYS A 15 -8.82 -12.15 18.04
C CYS A 15 -9.71 -11.63 16.91
N ASP A 16 -9.15 -10.98 15.89
CA ASP A 16 -9.91 -10.49 14.75
C ASP A 16 -10.49 -11.63 13.91
N GLN A 17 -9.74 -12.73 13.75
CA GLN A 17 -10.25 -13.93 13.08
C GLN A 17 -11.40 -14.58 13.87
N ILE A 18 -11.27 -14.71 15.19
CA ILE A 18 -12.34 -15.26 16.06
C ILE A 18 -13.57 -14.34 16.04
N ILE A 19 -13.39 -13.02 16.00
CA ILE A 19 -14.49 -12.05 15.90
C ILE A 19 -15.18 -12.18 14.54
N LEU A 20 -14.43 -12.27 13.43
CA LEU A 20 -14.97 -12.47 12.09
C LEU A 20 -15.73 -13.80 12.00
N GLU A 21 -15.18 -14.89 12.51
CA GLU A 21 -15.82 -16.21 12.56
C GLU A 21 -17.10 -16.20 13.40
N ARG A 22 -17.13 -15.46 14.51
CA ARG A 22 -18.33 -15.28 15.33
C ARG A 22 -19.38 -14.39 14.66
N MET A 23 -18.97 -13.31 14.01
CA MET A 23 -19.87 -12.43 13.25
C MET A 23 -20.48 -13.15 12.06
N ILE A 24 -19.69 -13.95 11.33
CA ILE A 24 -20.18 -14.85 10.28
C ILE A 24 -21.15 -15.88 10.88
N SER A 25 -20.81 -16.52 12.00
CA SER A 25 -21.69 -17.49 12.65
C SER A 25 -23.03 -16.89 13.10
N LEU A 26 -23.03 -15.66 13.64
CA LEU A 26 -24.24 -14.95 14.04
C LEU A 26 -25.06 -14.49 12.83
N TYR A 27 -24.40 -13.95 11.79
CA TYR A 27 -25.05 -13.58 10.53
C TYR A 27 -25.70 -14.80 9.87
N LEU A 28 -25.00 -15.93 9.84
CA LEU A 28 -25.53 -17.21 9.40
C LEU A 28 -26.70 -17.63 10.30
N GLN A 29 -26.58 -17.67 11.63
CA GLN A 29 -27.70 -18.05 12.52
C GLN A 29 -28.98 -17.21 12.30
N HIS A 30 -28.84 -15.91 12.00
CA HIS A 30 -29.98 -15.04 11.71
C HIS A 30 -30.49 -15.13 10.26
N ALA A 31 -29.61 -15.40 9.28
CA ALA A 31 -29.98 -15.64 7.88
C ALA A 31 -30.54 -17.06 7.62
N TYR A 32 -30.19 -18.03 8.47
CA TYR A 32 -30.52 -19.46 8.33
C TYR A 32 -31.98 -19.83 8.55
N ARG A 33 -32.90 -18.86 8.61
CA ARG A 33 -34.30 -19.20 8.37
C ARG A 33 -34.61 -19.50 6.90
N ALA A 34 -33.66 -19.37 5.95
CA ALA A 34 -33.90 -19.72 4.54
C ALA A 34 -32.67 -20.06 3.66
N ILE A 35 -31.55 -20.56 4.19
CA ILE A 35 -30.42 -21.05 3.36
C ILE A 35 -29.95 -22.44 3.81
N THR A 36 -29.58 -23.31 2.87
CA THR A 36 -29.04 -24.64 3.17
C THR A 36 -27.56 -24.57 3.54
N LYS A 37 -27.05 -25.62 4.19
CA LYS A 37 -25.61 -25.77 4.52
C LYS A 37 -24.70 -25.60 3.29
N GLU A 38 -25.12 -26.16 2.17
CA GLU A 38 -24.41 -26.07 0.90
C GLU A 38 -24.37 -24.63 0.34
N GLN A 39 -25.48 -23.89 0.44
CA GLN A 39 -25.54 -22.49 0.04
C GLN A 39 -24.63 -21.60 0.89
N ALA A 40 -24.56 -21.85 2.20
CA ALA A 40 -23.65 -21.11 3.08
C ALA A 40 -22.16 -21.38 2.75
N VAL A 41 -21.80 -22.63 2.47
CA VAL A 41 -20.42 -22.98 2.08
C VAL A 41 -20.04 -22.33 0.75
N ASN A 42 -20.93 -22.34 -0.24
CA ASN A 42 -20.68 -21.70 -1.53
C ASN A 42 -20.53 -20.19 -1.40
N GLU A 43 -21.34 -19.54 -0.57
CA GLU A 43 -21.25 -18.09 -0.34
C GLU A 43 -19.94 -17.71 0.39
N MET A 44 -19.50 -18.53 1.36
CA MET A 44 -18.19 -18.33 2.00
C MET A 44 -17.03 -18.47 1.00
N ALA A 45 -17.09 -19.45 0.10
CA ALA A 45 -16.08 -19.62 -0.95
C ALA A 45 -16.04 -18.43 -1.90
N ARG A 46 -17.21 -17.88 -2.26
CA ARG A 46 -17.34 -16.68 -3.10
C ARG A 46 -16.75 -15.45 -2.42
N ILE A 47 -17.14 -15.17 -1.17
CA ILE A 47 -16.61 -14.04 -0.39
C ILE A 47 -15.09 -14.12 -0.25
N LYS A 48 -14.55 -15.32 0.01
CA LYS A 48 -13.11 -15.52 0.05
C LYS A 48 -12.44 -15.18 -1.27
N ALA A 49 -12.99 -15.66 -2.40
CA ALA A 49 -12.43 -15.38 -3.72
C ALA A 49 -12.47 -13.89 -4.05
N ASP A 50 -13.56 -13.19 -3.72
CA ASP A 50 -13.68 -11.74 -3.88
C ASP A 50 -12.63 -10.99 -3.03
N TYR A 51 -12.39 -11.45 -1.79
CA TYR A 51 -11.41 -10.86 -0.89
C TYR A 51 -9.96 -11.09 -1.34
N ASP A 52 -9.63 -12.31 -1.78
CA ASP A 52 -8.32 -12.64 -2.35
C ASP A 52 -8.04 -11.77 -3.59
N GLN A 53 -9.03 -11.60 -4.48
CA GLN A 53 -8.92 -10.73 -5.65
C GLN A 53 -8.70 -9.26 -5.25
N MET A 54 -9.39 -8.77 -4.23
CA MET A 54 -9.24 -7.39 -3.74
C MET A 54 -7.84 -7.16 -3.16
N ILE A 55 -7.32 -8.12 -2.38
CA ILE A 55 -5.94 -8.07 -1.88
C ILE A 55 -4.94 -8.04 -3.03
N ASP A 56 -5.10 -8.92 -4.03
CA ASP A 56 -4.19 -8.97 -5.17
C ASP A 56 -4.16 -7.63 -5.93
N GLN A 57 -5.32 -6.98 -6.08
CA GLN A 57 -5.41 -5.65 -6.69
C GLN A 57 -4.70 -4.59 -5.86
N GLU A 58 -4.93 -4.53 -4.54
CA GLU A 58 -4.27 -3.57 -3.66
C GLU A 58 -2.74 -3.77 -3.63
N VAL A 59 -2.29 -5.02 -3.58
CA VAL A 59 -0.86 -5.36 -3.61
C VAL A 59 -0.23 -4.91 -4.92
N GLN A 60 -0.91 -5.11 -6.06
CA GLN A 60 -0.42 -4.66 -7.35
C GLN A 60 -0.35 -3.13 -7.42
N GLU A 61 -1.40 -2.43 -6.99
CA GLU A 61 -1.42 -0.96 -6.96
C GLU A 61 -0.31 -0.40 -6.06
N LEU A 62 -0.06 -1.02 -4.90
CA LEU A 62 1.03 -0.63 -4.01
C LEU A 62 2.40 -0.86 -4.68
N SER A 63 2.58 -2.00 -5.34
CA SER A 63 3.79 -2.33 -6.07
C SER A 63 4.09 -1.29 -7.15
N ASP A 64 3.10 -0.95 -7.98
CA ASP A 64 3.24 0.04 -9.06
C ASP A 64 3.56 1.44 -8.51
N ASN A 65 2.97 1.80 -7.37
CA ASN A 65 3.26 3.06 -6.67
C ASN A 65 4.68 3.10 -6.11
N VAL A 66 5.17 2.00 -5.53
CA VAL A 66 6.55 1.87 -5.02
C VAL A 66 7.55 1.97 -6.17
N GLU A 67 7.32 1.26 -7.28
CA GLU A 67 8.17 1.33 -8.46
C GLU A 67 8.25 2.75 -9.03
N SER A 68 7.09 3.41 -9.14
CA SER A 68 6.97 4.80 -9.56
C SER A 68 7.76 5.74 -8.66
N MET A 69 7.65 5.57 -7.33
CA MET A 69 8.41 6.35 -6.35
C MET A 69 9.92 6.11 -6.48
N VAL A 70 10.35 4.86 -6.62
CA VAL A 70 11.78 4.51 -6.79
C VAL A 70 12.35 5.12 -8.07
N ALA A 71 11.64 5.04 -9.18
CA ALA A 71 12.06 5.66 -10.44
C ALA A 71 12.22 7.18 -10.27
N TYR A 72 11.27 7.81 -9.58
CA TYR A 72 11.27 9.24 -9.31
C TYR A 72 12.45 9.68 -8.42
N LEU A 73 12.71 8.96 -7.33
CA LEU A 73 13.85 9.22 -6.44
C LEU A 73 15.20 9.05 -7.17
N LYS A 74 15.31 8.05 -8.04
CA LYS A 74 16.50 7.84 -8.89
C LYS A 74 16.72 9.02 -9.83
N ALA A 75 15.68 9.48 -10.54
CA ALA A 75 15.76 10.61 -11.45
C ALA A 75 16.18 11.90 -10.72
N MET A 76 15.58 12.16 -9.55
CA MET A 76 15.95 13.27 -8.69
C MET A 76 17.41 13.20 -8.23
N LYS A 77 17.85 12.04 -7.70
CA LYS A 77 19.24 11.84 -7.26
C LYS A 77 20.23 12.12 -8.39
N ASN A 78 19.94 11.64 -9.59
CA ASN A 78 20.78 11.86 -10.76
C ASN A 78 20.82 13.34 -11.18
N ALA A 79 19.70 14.06 -11.04
CA ALA A 79 19.65 15.49 -11.32
C ALA A 79 20.54 16.31 -10.39
N PHE A 80 20.48 16.06 -9.07
CA PHE A 80 21.37 16.69 -8.09
C PHE A 80 22.85 16.31 -8.28
N ALA A 81 23.13 15.04 -8.62
CA ALA A 81 24.50 14.61 -8.90
C ALA A 81 25.11 15.35 -10.10
N LYS A 82 24.32 15.65 -11.14
CA LYS A 82 24.77 16.40 -12.32
C LYS A 82 25.08 17.87 -12.03
N THR A 83 24.38 18.49 -11.08
CA THR A 83 24.62 19.91 -10.72
C THR A 83 25.78 20.08 -9.73
N GLY A 84 26.21 19.01 -9.06
CA GLY A 84 27.27 19.06 -8.05
C GLY A 84 26.85 19.80 -6.77
N THR A 85 25.55 20.02 -6.57
CA THR A 85 25.00 20.78 -5.44
C THR A 85 24.22 19.86 -4.51
N GLU A 86 24.54 19.88 -3.22
CA GLU A 86 23.79 19.11 -2.23
C GLU A 86 22.48 19.78 -1.78
N ASP A 87 22.32 21.07 -2.06
CA ASP A 87 21.13 21.88 -1.76
C ASP A 87 20.76 22.73 -2.98
N GLY A 88 19.47 23.07 -3.10
CA GLY A 88 18.98 23.95 -4.15
C GLY A 88 17.91 23.31 -5.04
N LYS A 89 17.70 23.91 -6.22
CA LYS A 89 16.63 23.57 -7.13
C LYS A 89 17.19 22.92 -8.40
N VAL A 90 16.67 21.75 -8.77
CA VAL A 90 17.01 21.06 -10.02
C VAL A 90 15.77 20.76 -10.84
N LYS A 91 15.95 20.69 -12.16
CA LYS A 91 14.94 20.25 -13.12
C LYS A 91 15.32 18.90 -13.70
N PHE A 92 14.35 18.06 -13.97
CA PHE A 92 14.54 16.75 -14.60
C PHE A 92 13.25 16.28 -15.29
N ASP A 93 13.36 15.28 -16.15
CA ASP A 93 12.20 14.69 -16.83
C ASP A 93 11.50 13.71 -15.89
N CYS A 94 10.18 13.84 -15.78
CA CYS A 94 9.35 12.97 -14.95
C CYS A 94 9.36 11.54 -15.50
N PRO A 95 9.76 10.53 -14.72
CA PRO A 95 9.77 9.15 -15.21
C PRO A 95 8.37 8.56 -15.43
N LEU A 96 7.30 9.21 -14.96
CA LEU A 96 5.92 8.72 -15.07
C LEU A 96 5.19 9.26 -16.31
N CYS A 97 5.55 10.47 -16.76
CA CYS A 97 4.82 11.14 -17.84
C CYS A 97 5.71 11.93 -18.80
N GLU A 98 7.04 11.85 -18.63
CA GLU A 98 8.05 12.57 -19.42
C GLU A 98 7.94 14.11 -19.37
N GLY A 99 7.02 14.67 -18.57
CA GLY A 99 6.88 16.11 -18.37
C GLY A 99 7.95 16.70 -17.45
N GLU A 100 8.11 18.03 -17.47
CA GLU A 100 9.09 18.72 -16.62
C GLU A 100 8.77 18.52 -15.14
N ALA A 101 9.74 18.03 -14.38
CA ALA A 101 9.69 17.93 -12.93
C ALA A 101 10.76 18.83 -12.28
N VAL A 102 10.41 19.35 -11.10
CA VAL A 102 11.26 20.21 -10.30
C VAL A 102 11.46 19.58 -8.94
N ALA A 103 12.70 19.48 -8.50
CA ALA A 103 13.06 19.10 -7.14
C ALA A 103 13.76 20.26 -6.42
N LEU A 104 13.43 20.45 -5.15
CA LEU A 104 14.06 21.39 -4.23
C LEU A 104 14.56 20.59 -3.03
N LYS A 105 15.86 20.72 -2.73
CA LYS A 105 16.46 20.14 -1.52
C LYS A 105 16.88 21.26 -0.58
N HIS A 106 16.44 21.18 0.67
CA HIS A 106 16.75 22.17 1.71
C HIS A 106 16.79 21.53 3.09
N LYS A 107 17.90 21.72 3.82
CA LYS A 107 18.05 21.35 5.25
C LYS A 107 17.58 19.92 5.57
N GLY A 108 18.04 18.95 4.78
CA GLY A 108 17.78 17.53 5.02
C GLY A 108 16.44 17.01 4.49
N GLY A 109 15.55 17.89 4.04
CA GLY A 109 14.31 17.52 3.35
C GLY A 109 14.38 17.77 1.85
N PHE A 110 13.48 17.13 1.11
CA PHE A 110 13.26 17.43 -0.31
C PHE A 110 11.79 17.61 -0.62
N TYR A 111 11.51 18.44 -1.61
CA TYR A 111 10.20 18.63 -2.19
C TYR A 111 10.30 18.48 -3.70
N THR A 112 9.39 17.72 -4.29
CA THR A 112 9.33 17.57 -5.73
C THR A 112 7.93 17.77 -6.27
N LYS A 113 7.84 18.28 -7.49
CA LYS A 113 6.59 18.42 -8.23
C LYS A 113 6.82 18.21 -9.72
N CYS A 114 6.00 17.37 -10.35
CA CYS A 114 5.89 17.27 -11.79
C CYS A 114 4.82 18.24 -12.33
N HIS A 115 5.14 18.99 -13.37
CA HIS A 115 4.20 19.89 -14.05
C HIS A 115 3.32 19.18 -15.09
N GLY A 116 3.68 17.96 -15.51
CA GLY A 116 2.90 17.13 -16.44
C GLY A 116 1.77 16.38 -15.74
N CYS A 117 2.12 15.37 -14.94
CA CYS A 117 1.15 14.52 -14.24
C CYS A 117 0.72 15.03 -12.86
N GLY A 118 1.33 16.10 -12.35
CA GLY A 118 1.00 16.65 -11.03
C GLY A 118 1.56 15.88 -9.84
N TYR A 119 2.30 14.78 -10.06
CA TYR A 119 2.91 13.98 -8.99
C TYR A 119 3.81 14.84 -8.09
N THR A 120 3.67 14.64 -6.77
CA THR A 120 4.46 15.33 -5.74
C THR A 120 5.00 14.33 -4.72
N ALA A 121 6.27 14.46 -4.35
CA ALA A 121 6.87 13.69 -3.26
C ALA A 121 7.65 14.61 -2.32
N MET A 122 7.62 14.30 -1.02
CA MET A 122 8.31 15.04 0.04
C MET A 122 8.87 14.11 1.12
N SER A 123 9.99 14.51 1.74
CA SER A 123 10.56 13.88 2.94
C SER A 123 11.07 14.93 3.92
#